data_AF-A0A7C1PXV9-F1
#
_entry.id   AF-A0A7C1PXV9-F1
#
_cell.length_a   1.000
_cell.length_b   1.000
_cell.length_c   1.000
_cell.angle_alpha   90.00
_cell.angle_beta   90.00
_cell.angle_gamma   90.00
#
_symmetry.space_group_name_H-M   'P 1'
#
loop_
_entity.id
_entity.type
_entity.pdbx_description
1 polymer ?
#
loop_
_entity_poly.entity_id
_entity_poly.type
_entity_poly.pdbx_seq_one_letter_code
_entity_poly.pdbx_strand_id
1 'polypeptide(L)'
;EEIYAGYILRDPILGYSKEVHHGQFRYTANRRAKQLGFEEPFPGAEATLPWLDEQANMRKEKNFFETKVTEYQTGGGLKWD
;
A
#
# COMPACT_ATOMS: atom_id res chain seq x y z
N GLU A 1 11.67 8.02 12.39
CA GLU A 1 10.29 8.37 12.03
C GLU A 1 9.83 9.72 12.58
N GLU A 2 9.87 9.92 13.90
CA GLU A 2 9.31 11.13 14.53
C GLU A 2 9.81 12.47 13.97
N ILE A 3 11.13 12.61 13.77
CA ILE A 3 11.72 13.84 13.18
C ILE A 3 11.23 14.06 11.75
N TYR A 4 11.18 12.98 10.95
CA TYR A 4 10.79 13.06 9.55
C TYR A 4 9.30 13.38 9.39
N ALA A 5 8.45 12.66 10.12
CA ALA A 5 7.01 12.93 10.16
C ALA A 5 6.72 14.35 10.67
N GLY A 6 7.44 14.83 11.70
CA GLY A 6 7.29 16.19 12.21
C GLY A 6 7.72 17.28 11.21
N TYR A 7 8.68 16.98 10.34
CA TYR A 7 9.10 17.91 9.28
C TYR A 7 8.08 17.97 8.13
N ILE A 8 7.63 16.83 7.62
CA ILE A 8 6.76 16.77 6.42
C ILE A 8 5.27 16.98 6.74
N LEU A 9 4.82 16.59 7.93
CA LEU A 9 3.45 16.79 8.43
C LEU A 9 3.44 17.85 9.53
N ARG A 10 4.15 18.96 9.31
CA ARG A 10 4.14 20.10 10.25
C ARG A 10 2.72 20.61 10.47
N ASP A 11 1.96 20.69 9.38
CA ASP A 11 0.56 21.06 9.34
C ASP A 11 -0.27 19.82 8.98
N PRO A 12 -1.32 19.45 9.75
CA PRO A 12 -2.12 18.26 9.48
C PRO A 12 -2.97 18.45 8.22
N ILE A 13 -3.18 17.34 7.51
CA ILE A 13 -4.07 17.26 6.35
C ILE A 13 -5.37 16.58 6.81
N LEU A 14 -6.49 16.84 6.13
CA LEU A 14 -7.76 16.20 6.46
C LEU A 14 -7.62 14.67 6.48
N GLY A 15 -7.89 14.07 7.64
CA GLY A 15 -7.78 12.62 7.85
C GLY A 15 -6.35 12.08 7.99
N TYR A 16 -5.33 12.94 8.05
CA TYR A 16 -3.93 12.53 8.17
C TYR A 16 -3.07 13.54 8.93
N SER A 17 -2.57 13.14 10.09
CA SER A 17 -1.66 13.96 10.92
C SER A 17 -0.40 13.18 11.29
N LYS A 18 0.61 13.87 11.82
CA LYS A 18 1.84 13.21 12.28
C LYS A 18 1.56 12.18 13.39
N GLU A 19 0.60 12.46 14.27
CA GLU A 19 0.23 11.58 15.39
C GLU A 19 -0.40 10.29 14.86
N VAL A 20 -1.32 10.42 13.91
CA VAL A 20 -1.98 9.28 13.26
C VAL A 20 -0.95 8.46 12.47
N HIS A 21 -0.06 9.12 11.72
CA HIS A 21 1.04 8.47 11.01
C HIS A 21 1.93 7.67 11.95
N HIS A 22 2.31 8.25 13.09
CA HIS A 22 3.19 7.60 14.06
C HIS A 22 2.53 6.37 14.71
N GLY A 23 1.23 6.44 15.01
CA GLY A 23 0.45 5.28 15.46
C GLY A 23 0.48 4.14 14.44
N GLN A 24 0.23 4.45 13.17
CA GLN A 24 0.23 3.46 12.08
C GLN A 24 1.62 2.88 11.83
N PHE A 25 2.67 3.70 11.96
CA PHE A 25 4.05 3.26 11.90
C PHE A 25 4.34 2.19 12.96
N ARG A 26 3.94 2.44 14.22
CA ARG A 26 4.13 1.47 15.33
C ARG A 26 3.38 0.16 15.08
N TYR A 27 2.12 0.24 14.65
CA TYR A 27 1.34 -0.94 14.26
C TYR A 27 2.02 -1.73 13.13
N THR A 28 2.50 -1.04 12.09
CA THR A 28 3.21 -1.67 10.97
C THR A 28 4.52 -2.31 11.43
N ALA A 29 5.27 -1.66 12.32
CA ALA A 29 6.51 -2.18 12.87
C ALA A 29 6.28 -3.48 13.66
N ASN A 30 5.23 -3.55 14.49
CA ASN A 30 4.85 -4.79 15.18
C ASN A 30 4.51 -5.91 14.20
N ARG A 31 3.72 -5.61 13.16
CA ARG A 31 3.35 -6.59 12.14
C ARG A 31 4.59 -7.15 11.43
N ARG A 32 5.59 -6.31 11.14
CA ARG A 32 6.87 -6.75 10.54
C ARG A 32 7.73 -7.53 11.53
N ALA A 33 7.84 -7.10 12.78
CA ALA A 33 8.57 -7.83 13.82
C ALA A 33 8.00 -9.25 13.98
N LYS A 34 6.68 -9.38 14.07
CA LYS A 34 5.98 -10.67 14.15
C LYS A 34 6.24 -11.57 12.93
N GLN A 35 6.26 -11.01 11.72
CA GLN A 35 6.60 -11.76 10.49
C GLN A 35 8.01 -12.33 10.50
N LEU A 36 8.94 -11.66 11.20
CA LEU A 36 10.33 -12.05 11.33
C LEU A 36 10.60 -12.89 12.60
N GLY A 37 9.57 -13.16 13.41
CA GLY A 37 9.70 -13.91 14.66
C GLY A 37 10.28 -13.12 15.85
N PHE A 38 10.31 -11.79 15.76
CA PHE A 38 10.70 -10.92 16.87
C PHE A 38 9.50 -10.55 17.74
N GLU A 39 9.78 -10.18 19.00
CA GLU A 39 8.80 -9.58 19.90
C GLU A 39 8.31 -8.22 19.38
N GLU A 40 7.12 -7.81 19.82
CA GLU A 40 6.52 -6.55 19.40
C GLU A 40 7.27 -5.35 20.02
N PRO A 41 7.92 -4.50 19.20
CA PRO A 41 8.64 -3.34 19.72
C PRO A 41 7.72 -2.26 20.32
N PHE A 42 6.43 -2.25 19.96
CA PHE A 42 5.45 -1.27 20.44
C PHE A 42 4.16 -1.96 20.94
N PRO A 43 4.19 -2.64 22.10
CA PRO A 43 3.03 -3.38 22.60
C PRO A 43 1.77 -2.51 22.70
N GLY A 44 0.62 -3.06 22.26
CA GLY A 44 -0.67 -2.36 22.28
C GLY A 44 -0.86 -1.31 21.18
N ALA A 45 0.05 -1.20 20.21
CA ALA A 45 -0.15 -0.35 19.04
C ALA A 45 -1.23 -0.94 18.12
N GLU A 46 -2.26 -0.14 17.83
CA GLU A 46 -3.39 -0.50 16.96
C GLU A 46 -3.31 0.23 15.61
N ALA A 47 -4.02 -0.30 14.61
CA ALA A 47 -4.11 0.33 13.30
C ALA A 47 -4.88 1.66 13.40
N THR A 48 -4.18 2.78 13.19
CA THR A 48 -4.79 4.12 13.22
C THR A 48 -5.26 4.58 11.84
N LEU A 49 -4.83 3.91 10.77
CA LEU A 49 -5.21 4.18 9.37
C LEU A 49 -5.72 2.91 8.67
N PRO A 50 -6.97 2.50 8.94
CA PRO A 50 -7.53 1.26 8.36
C PRO A 50 -7.52 1.26 6.83
N TRP A 51 -7.88 2.39 6.20
CA TRP A 51 -7.88 2.53 4.73
C TRP A 51 -6.50 2.31 4.11
N LEU A 52 -5.42 2.67 4.83
CA LEU A 52 -4.07 2.48 4.32
C LEU A 52 -3.69 1.00 4.34
N ASP A 53 -4.08 0.26 5.39
CA ASP A 53 -3.85 -1.18 5.46
C ASP A 53 -4.69 -1.91 4.41
N GLU A 54 -5.95 -1.51 4.18
CA GLU A 54 -6.78 -2.04 3.10
C GLU A 54 -6.13 -1.82 1.73
N GLN A 55 -5.67 -0.60 1.44
CA GLN A 55 -5.01 -0.28 0.17
C GLN A 55 -3.69 -1.04 0.00
N ALA A 56 -2.91 -1.19 1.07
CA ALA A 56 -1.62 -1.90 1.03
C ALA A 56 -1.77 -3.42 0.80
N ASN A 57 -2.87 -4.03 1.27
CA ASN A 57 -3.14 -5.45 1.11
C ASN A 57 -4.04 -5.76 -0.10
N MET A 58 -4.46 -4.75 -0.86
CA MET A 58 -5.29 -4.94 -2.05
C MET A 58 -4.54 -5.78 -3.10
N ARG A 59 -5.20 -6.82 -3.61
CA ARG A 59 -4.64 -7.64 -4.68
C ARG A 59 -4.55 -6.81 -5.95
N LYS A 60 -3.36 -6.78 -6.57
CA LYS A 60 -3.22 -6.22 -7.91
C LYS A 60 -3.96 -7.13 -8.88
N GLU A 61 -5.02 -6.63 -9.48
CA GLU A 61 -5.64 -7.27 -10.63
C GLU A 61 -4.81 -6.98 -11.88
N LYS A 62 -4.64 -7.98 -12.75
CA LYS A 62 -4.01 -7.77 -14.05
C LYS A 62 -4.89 -6.85 -14.87
N ASN A 63 -4.30 -5.79 -15.42
CA ASN A 63 -5.05 -4.89 -16.29
C ASN A 63 -5.48 -5.62 -17.58
N PHE A 64 -6.58 -5.17 -18.20
CA PHE A 64 -7.12 -5.73 -19.44
C PHE A 64 -6.06 -5.90 -20.54
N PHE A 65 -5.17 -4.90 -20.69
CA PHE A 65 -4.07 -4.90 -21.67
C PHE A 65 -2.96 -5.91 -21.37
N GLU A 66 -2.78 -6.32 -20.11
CA GLU A 66 -1.79 -7.33 -19.72
C GLU A 66 -2.30 -8.76 -19.95
N THR A 67 -3.61 -8.92 -20.21
CA THR A 67 -4.27 -10.23 -20.34
C THR A 67 -4.65 -10.57 -21.77
N LYS A 68 -4.83 -9.57 -22.65
CA LYS A 68 -5.40 -9.74 -24.00
C LYS A 68 -4.54 -9.22 -25.17
N VAL A 69 -3.21 -9.34 -25.07
CA VAL A 69 -2.30 -8.97 -26.18
C VAL A 69 -2.54 -9.80 -27.45
N THR A 70 -3.11 -10.99 -27.33
CA THR A 70 -3.32 -11.93 -28.45
C THR A 70 -4.61 -11.71 -29.26
N GLU A 71 -5.58 -10.92 -28.77
CA GLU A 71 -6.86 -10.71 -29.49
C GLU A 71 -6.77 -9.68 -30.63
N TYR A 72 -5.81 -8.75 -30.59
CA TYR A 72 -5.62 -7.77 -31.68
C TYR A 72 -4.71 -8.27 -32.81
N GLN A 73 -4.01 -9.40 -32.64
CA GLN A 73 -3.15 -9.94 -33.71
C GLN A 73 -3.93 -10.66 -34.82
N THR A 74 -5.20 -11.02 -34.61
CA THR A 74 -5.98 -11.83 -35.56
C THR A 74 -6.82 -11.02 -36.56
N GLY A 75 -6.62 -9.71 -36.68
CA GLY A 75 -7.37 -8.84 -37.61
C GLY A 75 -6.64 -8.41 -38.89
N GLY A 76 -5.38 -8.81 -39.11
CA GLY A 76 -4.51 -8.23 -40.14
C GLY A 76 -4.25 -9.05 -41.41
N GLY A 77 -4.98 -10.15 -41.63
CA GLY A 77 -4.79 -11.01 -42.79
C GLY A 77 -5.68 -10.62 -43.97
N LEU A 78 -5.53 -9.42 -44.55
CA LEU A 78 -6.17 -9.11 -45.84
C LEU A 78 -5.49 -9.95 -46.92
N LYS A 79 -6.20 -10.99 -47.38
CA LYS A 79 -5.84 -11.74 -48.59
C LYS A 79 -6.33 -10.96 -49.79
N TRP A 80 -5.40 -10.51 -50.61
CA TRP A 80 -5.66 -9.91 -51.92
C TRP A 80 -5.37 -10.97 -52.98
N ASP A 81 -6.34 -11.86 -53.22
CA ASP A 81 -6.44 -12.61 -54.47
C ASP A 81 -7.35 -11.84 -55.44
#